data_AF-A0A2M7J018-F1
#
_entry.id   AF-A0A2M7J018-F1
#
_cell.length_a   1.000
_cell.length_b   1.000
_cell.length_c   1.000
_cell.angle_alpha   90.00
_cell.angle_beta   90.00
_cell.angle_gamma   90.00
#
_symmetry.space_group_name_H-M   'P 1'
#
loop_
_entity.id
_entity.type
_entity.pdbx_description
1 polymer ?
#
loop_
_entity_poly.entity_id
_entity_poly.type
_entity_poly.pdbx_seq_one_letter_code
_entity_poly.pdbx_strand_id
1 'polypeptide(L)'
;VERGGNLLWLLDTGPLHGLERLADKLNLVLPPGIVIDPAAAEMNAPATWSLGTSYPPHAITNGFNLITAFQSARPLEWDEAPEWQHHVLVEAAARGWVSPQTKGLDASGLNRNGRPLKFDKQHDTKGPVAIALAMQRNINDTEQRLVVVGNGAFLANSFAGNGGNVDLGVNMINWLTGEEHLITLQPRAAKDSNLVLNKTQLTVISVGFLIALPLLLALVGGVIWWKRRRA
;
A
#
# COMPACT_ATOMS: atom_id res chain seq x y z
N VAL A 1 -17.50 -2.32 18.04
CA VAL A 1 -16.34 -1.86 18.83
C VAL A 1 -16.61 -1.86 20.34
N GLU A 2 -17.71 -1.32 20.87
CA GLU A 2 -17.93 -1.31 22.36
C GLU A 2 -17.99 -2.67 23.04
N ARG A 3 -18.34 -3.74 22.32
CA ARG A 3 -18.37 -5.10 22.85
C ARG A 3 -17.00 -5.81 22.82
N GLY A 4 -15.90 -5.08 22.63
CA GLY A 4 -14.54 -5.64 22.63
C GLY A 4 -14.07 -6.28 21.32
N GLY A 5 -14.86 -6.26 20.26
CA GLY A 5 -14.45 -6.85 18.97
C GLY A 5 -13.29 -6.11 18.30
N ASN A 6 -12.37 -6.86 17.69
CA ASN A 6 -11.21 -6.32 16.97
C ASN A 6 -11.60 -5.71 15.63
N LEU A 7 -10.82 -4.75 15.14
CA LEU A 7 -11.11 -4.04 13.88
C LEU A 7 -9.83 -3.72 13.11
N LEU A 8 -9.81 -4.07 11.83
CA LEU A 8 -8.93 -3.46 10.84
C LEU A 8 -9.72 -2.39 10.09
N TRP A 9 -9.27 -1.14 10.13
CA TRP A 9 -9.89 -0.05 9.41
C TRP A 9 -8.93 0.57 8.40
N LEU A 10 -9.21 0.37 7.12
CA LEU A 10 -8.45 0.96 6.03
C LEU A 10 -9.21 2.18 5.48
N LEU A 11 -8.57 3.33 5.51
CA LEU A 11 -9.16 4.63 5.25
C LEU A 11 -8.56 5.26 3.99
N ASP A 12 -9.42 5.63 3.04
CA ASP A 12 -9.00 6.44 1.90
C ASP A 12 -9.24 7.95 2.14
N THR A 13 -8.80 8.76 1.19
CA THR A 13 -8.87 10.23 1.25
C THR A 13 -10.26 10.80 0.96
N GLY A 14 -11.21 9.93 0.60
CA GLY A 14 -12.62 10.27 0.40
C GLY A 14 -13.41 10.42 1.71
N PRO A 15 -14.74 10.61 1.61
CA PRO A 15 -15.65 10.64 2.75
C PRO A 15 -15.57 9.37 3.59
N LEU A 16 -15.90 9.44 4.89
CA LEU A 16 -15.96 8.26 5.76
C LEU A 16 -17.23 7.42 5.57
N HIS A 17 -18.14 7.85 4.69
CA HIS A 17 -19.35 7.13 4.33
C HIS A 17 -20.23 6.74 5.53
N GLY A 18 -20.35 7.62 6.54
CA GLY A 18 -21.14 7.37 7.75
C GLY A 18 -20.33 6.84 8.94
N LEU A 19 -19.02 6.61 8.77
CA LEU A 19 -18.11 6.18 9.83
C LEU A 19 -17.47 7.34 10.62
N GLU A 20 -17.96 8.57 10.46
CA GLU A 20 -17.53 9.74 11.25
C GLU A 20 -17.67 9.45 12.76
N ARG A 21 -18.81 8.89 13.16
CA ARG A 21 -19.04 8.48 14.57
C ARG A 21 -18.07 7.41 15.05
N LEU A 22 -17.53 6.60 14.15
CA LEU A 22 -16.51 5.61 14.51
C LEU A 22 -15.18 6.31 14.77
N ALA A 23 -14.76 7.27 13.93
CA ALA A 23 -13.56 8.07 14.16
C ALA A 23 -13.65 8.82 15.50
N ASP A 24 -14.76 9.51 15.76
CA ASP A 24 -15.00 10.23 17.02
C ASP A 24 -14.88 9.30 18.24
N LYS A 25 -15.44 8.09 18.15
CA LYS A 25 -15.44 7.11 19.25
C LYS A 25 -14.08 6.46 19.49
N LEU A 26 -13.22 6.47 18.49
CA LEU A 26 -11.84 6.01 18.58
C LEU A 26 -10.90 7.16 18.94
N ASN A 27 -11.41 8.37 19.16
CA ASN A 27 -10.61 9.60 19.34
C ASN A 27 -9.58 9.79 18.20
N LEU A 28 -9.95 9.38 16.98
CA LEU A 28 -9.10 9.51 15.81
C LEU A 28 -9.33 10.85 15.14
N VAL A 29 -8.24 11.58 14.98
CA VAL A 29 -8.21 12.83 14.22
C VAL A 29 -7.70 12.49 12.82
N LEU A 30 -8.47 12.89 11.80
CA LEU A 30 -8.16 12.64 10.40
C LEU A 30 -7.91 13.97 9.69
N PRO A 31 -6.68 14.52 9.75
CA PRO A 31 -6.38 15.79 9.11
C PRO A 31 -6.72 15.78 7.62
N PRO A 32 -7.19 16.92 7.07
CA PRO A 32 -7.48 17.02 5.66
C PRO A 32 -6.19 16.94 4.83
N GLY A 33 -6.28 16.28 3.67
CA GLY A 33 -5.19 16.20 2.71
C GLY A 33 -4.57 14.82 2.58
N ILE A 34 -3.44 14.78 1.87
CA ILE A 34 -2.66 13.58 1.64
C ILE A 34 -1.20 13.84 1.95
N VAL A 35 -0.48 12.78 2.25
CA VAL A 35 0.96 12.80 2.42
C VAL A 35 1.63 12.85 1.04
N ILE A 36 2.52 13.82 0.87
CA ILE A 36 3.34 14.06 -0.31
C ILE A 36 4.77 13.71 0.05
N ASP A 37 5.34 12.75 -0.66
CA ASP A 37 6.68 12.22 -0.44
C ASP A 37 7.54 12.38 -1.70
N PRO A 38 8.37 13.42 -1.79
CA PRO A 38 9.28 13.60 -2.92
C PRO A 38 10.28 12.46 -3.09
N ALA A 39 10.58 11.67 -2.04
CA ALA A 39 11.50 10.55 -2.13
C ALA A 39 10.96 9.43 -3.04
N ALA A 40 9.63 9.32 -3.18
CA ALA A 40 9.01 8.36 -4.10
C ALA A 40 9.40 8.63 -5.56
N ALA A 41 9.62 9.88 -5.94
CA ALA A 41 10.08 10.24 -7.28
C ALA A 41 11.49 9.68 -7.57
N GLU A 42 12.34 9.54 -6.56
CA GLU A 42 13.66 8.91 -6.69
C GLU A 42 13.54 7.40 -7.03
N MET A 43 12.40 6.79 -6.69
CA MET A 43 12.06 5.39 -7.01
C MET A 43 11.18 5.26 -8.27
N ASN A 44 11.06 6.31 -9.10
CA ASN A 44 10.16 6.38 -10.25
C ASN A 44 8.67 6.21 -9.91
N ALA A 45 8.27 6.55 -8.68
CA ALA A 45 6.87 6.58 -8.27
C ALA A 45 6.37 8.05 -8.14
N PRO A 46 5.06 8.30 -8.31
CA PRO A 46 4.47 9.61 -8.04
C PRO A 46 4.80 10.13 -6.64
N ALA A 47 5.00 11.45 -6.48
CA ALA A 47 5.20 12.05 -5.16
C ALA A 47 3.98 11.94 -4.23
N THR A 48 2.83 11.50 -4.75
CA THR A 48 1.64 11.16 -3.96
C THR A 48 1.73 9.77 -3.33
N TRP A 49 2.76 8.97 -3.65
CA TRP A 49 3.00 7.68 -3.02
C TRP A 49 3.88 7.90 -1.80
N SER A 50 3.32 7.68 -0.62
CA SER A 50 4.05 7.79 0.64
C SER A 50 4.80 6.50 0.89
N LEU A 51 6.11 6.60 1.15
CA LEU A 51 6.93 5.44 1.47
C LEU A 51 7.00 5.25 2.98
N GLY A 52 6.57 4.08 3.45
CA GLY A 52 6.84 3.61 4.81
C GLY A 52 8.28 3.14 4.90
N THR A 53 9.09 3.86 5.67
CA THR A 53 10.51 3.53 5.90
C THR A 53 10.91 3.57 7.37
N SER A 54 10.02 4.05 8.24
CA SER A 54 10.19 4.05 9.70
C SER A 54 9.04 3.26 10.30
N TYR A 55 9.40 2.21 11.04
CA TYR A 55 8.47 1.30 11.70
C TYR A 55 8.81 1.25 13.19
N PRO A 56 8.12 2.05 14.02
CA PRO A 56 8.36 2.04 15.46
C PRO A 56 8.16 0.62 16.05
N PRO A 57 8.84 0.27 17.15
CA PRO A 57 8.76 -1.06 17.74
C PRO A 57 7.33 -1.42 18.15
N HIS A 58 6.78 -2.47 17.54
CA HIS A 58 5.49 -3.05 17.86
C HIS A 58 5.49 -4.53 17.43
N ALA A 59 4.59 -5.36 17.98
CA ALA A 59 4.51 -6.78 17.59
C ALA A 59 4.31 -6.96 16.08
N ILE A 60 3.47 -6.13 15.43
CA ILE A 60 3.22 -6.11 13.98
C ILE A 60 4.48 -5.81 13.15
N THR A 61 5.35 -4.93 13.65
CA THR A 61 6.52 -4.40 12.93
C THR A 61 7.83 -5.02 13.40
N ASN A 62 7.77 -6.03 14.27
CA ASN A 62 8.96 -6.67 14.82
C ASN A 62 9.79 -7.33 13.71
N GLY A 63 11.05 -6.93 13.58
CA GLY A 63 11.94 -7.41 12.51
C GLY A 63 11.53 -6.97 11.09
N PHE A 64 10.55 -6.07 10.96
CA PHE A 64 10.06 -5.60 9.66
C PHE A 64 11.02 -4.57 9.06
N ASN A 65 11.58 -4.88 7.89
CA ASN A 65 12.63 -4.08 7.25
C ASN A 65 12.39 -3.81 5.76
N LEU A 66 11.17 -4.07 5.27
CA LEU A 66 10.79 -3.84 3.89
C LEU A 66 10.17 -2.45 3.75
N ILE A 67 10.44 -1.75 2.65
CA ILE A 67 9.74 -0.51 2.32
C ILE A 67 8.28 -0.86 1.98
N THR A 68 7.34 -0.08 2.49
CA THR A 68 5.91 -0.17 2.12
C THR A 68 5.51 1.07 1.34
N ALA A 69 4.50 0.97 0.48
CA ALA A 69 4.09 2.06 -0.39
C ALA A 69 2.58 2.27 -0.33
N PHE A 70 2.17 3.51 -0.07
CA PHE A 70 0.78 3.90 0.15
C PHE A 70 0.41 5.04 -0.80
N GLN A 71 -0.49 4.79 -1.74
CA GLN A 71 -0.90 5.82 -2.71
C GLN A 71 -1.88 6.80 -2.07
N SER A 72 -1.55 8.09 -2.06
CA SER A 72 -2.39 9.14 -1.50
C SER A 72 -2.72 8.86 -0.03
N ALA A 73 -1.72 8.50 0.77
CA ALA A 73 -1.93 8.18 2.17
C ALA A 73 -2.53 9.37 2.93
N ARG A 74 -3.52 9.11 3.77
CA ARG A 74 -4.11 10.08 4.69
C ARG A 74 -3.26 10.12 5.98
N PRO A 75 -2.95 11.31 6.52
CA PRO A 75 -2.36 11.42 7.85
C PRO A 75 -3.33 10.89 8.92
N LEU A 76 -2.78 10.25 9.96
CA LEU A 76 -3.52 9.83 11.14
C LEU A 76 -2.97 10.55 12.37
N GLU A 77 -3.87 11.17 13.11
CA GLU A 77 -3.62 11.77 14.42
C GLU A 77 -4.64 11.23 15.42
N TRP A 78 -4.45 11.49 16.70
CA TRP A 78 -5.38 11.07 17.75
C TRP A 78 -5.41 12.08 18.88
N ASP A 79 -6.54 12.15 19.57
CA ASP A 79 -6.65 12.81 20.85
C ASP A 79 -6.33 11.80 21.96
N GLU A 80 -5.47 12.19 22.90
CA GLU A 80 -5.09 11.34 24.03
C GLU A 80 -6.31 11.00 24.89
N ALA A 81 -6.50 9.71 25.15
CA ALA A 81 -7.64 9.21 25.89
C ALA A 81 -7.21 8.06 26.82
N PRO A 82 -7.54 8.10 28.13
CA PRO A 82 -7.03 7.13 29.10
C PRO A 82 -7.39 5.68 28.80
N GLU A 83 -8.48 5.46 28.08
CA GLU A 83 -8.96 4.14 27.72
C GLU A 83 -8.18 3.51 26.56
N TRP A 84 -7.42 4.27 25.77
CA TRP A 84 -6.73 3.78 24.58
C TRP A 84 -5.22 3.89 24.73
N GLN A 85 -4.52 2.82 24.36
CA GLN A 85 -3.08 2.87 24.11
C GLN A 85 -2.84 2.90 22.61
N HIS A 86 -2.20 3.96 22.13
CA HIS A 86 -1.89 4.18 20.73
C HIS A 86 -0.43 3.84 20.44
N HIS A 87 -0.17 3.18 19.31
CA HIS A 87 1.17 2.87 18.82
C HIS A 87 1.24 3.16 17.33
N VAL A 88 2.20 4.00 16.92
CA VAL A 88 2.44 4.24 15.50
C VAL A 88 3.09 3.00 14.89
N LEU A 89 2.50 2.49 13.80
CA LEU A 89 3.02 1.35 13.05
C LEU A 89 3.88 1.78 11.88
N VAL A 90 3.47 2.83 11.18
CA VAL A 90 4.16 3.33 9.99
C VAL A 90 4.23 4.85 10.04
N GLU A 91 5.46 5.35 10.05
CA GLU A 91 5.77 6.74 9.76
C GLU A 91 6.30 6.84 8.33
N ALA A 92 5.66 7.67 7.53
CA ALA A 92 6.03 7.89 6.14
C ALA A 92 6.54 9.30 5.91
N ALA A 93 7.16 9.49 4.74
CA ALA A 93 7.51 10.79 4.21
C ALA A 93 8.34 11.65 5.17
N ALA A 94 9.45 11.10 5.68
CA ALA A 94 10.36 11.79 6.61
C ALA A 94 10.88 13.15 6.09
N ARG A 95 10.94 13.31 4.77
CA ARG A 95 11.29 14.56 4.06
C ARG A 95 10.13 15.15 3.23
N GLY A 96 8.92 14.66 3.48
CA GLY A 96 7.70 15.08 2.83
C GLY A 96 6.83 15.97 3.72
N TRP A 97 5.56 16.08 3.36
CA TRP A 97 4.58 16.92 4.05
C TRP A 97 3.16 16.43 3.80
N VAL A 98 2.22 16.81 4.67
CA VAL A 98 0.78 16.72 4.42
C VAL A 98 0.35 17.95 3.63
N SER A 99 -0.37 17.76 2.52
CA SER A 99 -0.99 18.85 1.78
C SER A 99 -2.51 18.67 1.66
N PRO A 100 -3.31 19.65 2.11
CA PRO A 100 -4.75 19.69 1.85
C PRO A 100 -5.08 20.12 0.41
N GLN A 101 -4.10 20.66 -0.33
CA GLN A 101 -4.29 21.25 -1.65
C GLN A 101 -4.10 20.22 -2.78
N THR A 102 -4.91 19.17 -2.78
CA THR A 102 -4.77 18.04 -3.72
C THR A 102 -5.66 18.14 -4.95
N LYS A 103 -6.55 19.13 -5.01
CA LYS A 103 -7.49 19.33 -6.12
C LYS A 103 -6.73 19.68 -7.40
N GLY A 104 -6.92 18.87 -8.44
CA GLY A 104 -6.30 19.08 -9.75
C GLY A 104 -4.91 18.48 -9.89
N LEU A 105 -4.49 17.63 -8.96
CA LEU A 105 -3.41 16.68 -9.18
C LEU A 105 -3.89 15.55 -10.12
N ASP A 106 -3.06 15.17 -11.08
CA ASP A 106 -3.28 13.96 -11.86
C ASP A 106 -2.81 12.70 -11.11
N ALA A 107 -3.00 11.53 -11.72
CA ALA A 107 -2.59 10.25 -11.15
C ALA A 107 -1.07 10.14 -10.90
N SER A 108 -0.26 10.99 -11.55
CA SER A 108 1.19 11.06 -11.37
C SER A 108 1.61 12.08 -10.30
N GLY A 109 0.66 12.75 -9.65
CA GLY A 109 0.94 13.73 -8.61
C GLY A 109 1.42 15.07 -9.15
N LEU A 110 1.17 15.36 -10.43
CA LEU A 110 1.48 16.64 -11.06
C LEU A 110 0.25 17.55 -11.06
N ASN A 111 0.47 18.84 -10.88
CA ASN A 111 -0.60 19.83 -10.99
C ASN A 111 -1.04 20.04 -12.45
N ARG A 112 -2.07 20.86 -12.66
CA ARG A 112 -2.60 21.21 -14.01
C ARG A 112 -1.57 21.74 -15.01
N ASN A 113 -0.43 22.21 -14.54
CA ASN A 113 0.65 22.74 -15.37
C ASN A 113 1.77 21.71 -15.60
N GLY A 114 1.57 20.44 -15.22
CA GLY A 114 2.54 19.36 -15.34
C GLY A 114 3.73 19.49 -14.39
N ARG A 115 3.59 20.20 -13.27
CA ARG A 115 4.68 20.42 -12.30
C ARG A 115 4.41 19.68 -10.99
N PRO A 116 5.46 19.17 -10.31
CA PRO A 116 5.31 18.56 -9.00
C PRO A 116 4.82 19.59 -7.98
N LEU A 117 4.07 19.13 -7.00
CA LEU A 117 3.67 19.96 -5.88
C LEU A 117 4.91 20.41 -5.10
N LYS A 118 4.90 21.66 -4.65
CA LYS A 118 5.95 22.22 -3.79
C LYS A 118 5.35 22.50 -2.43
N PHE A 119 6.14 22.31 -1.38
CA PHE A 119 5.74 22.62 -0.02
C PHE A 119 5.31 24.09 0.12
N ASP A 120 4.10 24.29 0.62
CA ASP A 120 3.53 25.59 0.94
C ASP A 120 3.53 25.81 2.46
N LYS A 121 4.36 26.74 2.92
CA LYS A 121 4.50 27.07 4.35
C LYS A 121 3.21 27.53 5.03
N GLN A 122 2.22 28.01 4.29
CA GLN A 122 0.97 28.53 4.86
C GLN A 122 -0.08 27.45 5.07
N HIS A 123 -0.01 26.34 4.32
CA HIS A 123 -1.09 25.36 4.25
C HIS A 123 -0.64 23.92 4.48
N ASP A 124 0.66 23.62 4.28
CA ASP A 124 1.20 22.28 4.38
C ASP A 124 1.89 22.05 5.74
N THR A 125 1.77 20.83 6.25
CA THR A 125 2.41 20.40 7.52
C THR A 125 3.57 19.48 7.22
N LYS A 126 4.77 19.78 7.73
CA LYS A 126 5.96 18.94 7.48
C LYS A 126 5.82 17.57 8.14
N GLY A 127 6.35 16.54 7.47
CA GLY A 127 6.51 15.21 8.04
C GLY A 127 7.68 15.10 9.04
N PRO A 128 7.97 13.90 9.56
CA PRO A 128 7.35 12.60 9.25
C PRO A 128 5.86 12.53 9.65
N VAL A 129 5.11 11.66 8.98
CA VAL A 129 3.66 11.56 9.17
C VAL A 129 3.27 10.13 9.54
N ALA A 130 2.52 9.98 10.63
CA ALA A 130 1.90 8.70 10.97
C ALA A 130 0.78 8.39 9.96
N ILE A 131 0.86 7.23 9.32
CA ILE A 131 -0.15 6.77 8.35
C ILE A 131 -0.73 5.40 8.71
N ALA A 132 -0.21 4.75 9.75
CA ALA A 132 -0.80 3.55 10.34
C ALA A 132 -0.63 3.55 11.86
N LEU A 133 -1.68 3.19 12.57
CA LEU A 133 -1.78 3.15 14.03
C LEU A 133 -2.32 1.79 14.49
N ALA A 134 -1.75 1.26 15.56
CA ALA A 134 -2.37 0.23 16.38
C ALA A 134 -2.97 0.89 17.62
N MET A 135 -4.15 0.44 18.01
CA MET A 135 -4.82 0.87 19.24
C MET A 135 -5.22 -0.36 20.04
N GLN A 136 -5.02 -0.30 21.35
CA GLN A 136 -5.42 -1.38 22.25
C GLN A 136 -6.05 -0.87 23.53
N ARG A 137 -6.98 -1.65 24.08
CA ARG A 137 -7.59 -1.41 25.39
C ARG A 137 -8.17 -2.68 25.97
N ASN A 138 -8.43 -2.68 27.27
CA ASN A 138 -9.11 -3.79 27.94
C ASN A 138 -10.60 -3.47 28.18
N ILE A 139 -11.49 -4.38 27.79
CA ILE A 139 -12.92 -4.33 28.09
C ILE A 139 -13.28 -5.64 28.78
N ASN A 140 -13.72 -5.57 30.05
CA ASN A 140 -14.11 -6.74 30.85
C ASN A 140 -13.05 -7.86 30.80
N ASP A 141 -11.79 -7.50 31.09
CA ASP A 141 -10.62 -8.38 31.07
C ASP A 141 -10.28 -9.03 29.72
N THR A 142 -10.95 -8.61 28.63
CA THR A 142 -10.61 -8.99 27.26
C THR A 142 -9.87 -7.84 26.58
N GLU A 143 -8.72 -8.14 25.99
CA GLU A 143 -7.99 -7.18 25.18
C GLU A 143 -8.69 -6.97 23.83
N GLN A 144 -9.00 -5.72 23.52
CA GLN A 144 -9.50 -5.26 22.24
C GLN A 144 -8.36 -4.62 21.45
N ARG A 145 -8.20 -5.05 20.19
CA ARG A 145 -7.14 -4.62 19.29
C ARG A 145 -7.70 -4.01 18.01
N LEU A 146 -7.18 -2.86 17.63
CA LEU A 146 -7.55 -2.16 16.42
C LEU A 146 -6.31 -1.76 15.64
N VAL A 147 -6.41 -1.82 14.32
CA VAL A 147 -5.41 -1.25 13.41
C VAL A 147 -6.12 -0.29 12.47
N VAL A 148 -5.59 0.91 12.33
CA VAL A 148 -6.09 1.92 11.42
C VAL A 148 -4.98 2.30 10.45
N VAL A 149 -5.27 2.28 9.15
CA VAL A 149 -4.31 2.63 8.10
C VAL A 149 -4.94 3.70 7.22
N GLY A 150 -4.23 4.80 7.01
CA GLY A 150 -4.61 5.90 6.14
C GLY A 150 -4.50 5.57 4.64
N ASN A 151 -4.69 4.32 4.25
CA ASN A 151 -4.80 3.91 2.87
C ASN A 151 -5.59 2.61 2.74
N GLY A 152 -6.69 2.61 2.00
CA GLY A 152 -7.43 1.41 1.61
C GLY A 152 -6.71 0.58 0.55
N ALA A 153 -6.04 1.27 -0.36
CA ALA A 153 -5.51 0.66 -1.57
C ALA A 153 -4.24 -0.18 -1.36
N PHE A 154 -3.46 -0.01 -0.28
CA PHE A 154 -2.13 -0.64 -0.16
C PHE A 154 -2.17 -2.18 -0.20
N LEU A 155 -3.30 -2.80 0.17
CA LEU A 155 -3.56 -4.24 0.08
C LEU A 155 -4.35 -4.67 -1.16
N ALA A 156 -4.80 -3.75 -2.00
CA ALA A 156 -5.43 -4.09 -3.26
C ALA A 156 -4.42 -4.79 -4.18
N ASN A 157 -4.89 -5.69 -5.06
CA ASN A 157 -4.02 -6.50 -5.93
C ASN A 157 -3.00 -5.67 -6.74
N SER A 158 -3.35 -4.42 -7.10
CA SER A 158 -2.46 -3.51 -7.82
C SER A 158 -1.27 -2.98 -6.99
N PHE A 159 -1.33 -3.06 -5.67
CA PHE A 159 -0.34 -2.50 -4.74
C PHE A 159 0.19 -3.51 -3.72
N ALA A 160 -0.47 -4.66 -3.57
CA ALA A 160 -0.05 -5.72 -2.67
C ALA A 160 1.40 -6.20 -2.93
N GLY A 161 1.82 -6.23 -4.21
CA GLY A 161 3.18 -6.60 -4.60
C GLY A 161 4.25 -5.52 -4.37
N ASN A 162 3.89 -4.34 -3.84
CA ASN A 162 4.86 -3.29 -3.56
C ASN A 162 5.58 -3.54 -2.25
N GLY A 163 6.88 -3.84 -2.35
CA GLY A 163 7.75 -3.97 -1.18
C GLY A 163 7.18 -4.95 -0.15
N GLY A 164 6.96 -4.50 1.08
CA GLY A 164 6.41 -5.30 2.17
C GLY A 164 4.90 -5.13 2.42
N ASN A 165 4.11 -4.63 1.47
CA ASN A 165 2.69 -4.33 1.72
C ASN A 165 1.89 -5.56 2.18
N VAL A 166 2.05 -6.71 1.51
CA VAL A 166 1.42 -7.97 1.93
C VAL A 166 1.93 -8.43 3.28
N ASP A 167 3.25 -8.45 3.49
CA ASP A 167 3.84 -8.86 4.77
C ASP A 167 3.30 -8.04 5.94
N LEU A 168 3.22 -6.71 5.77
CA LEU A 168 2.65 -5.81 6.78
C LEU A 168 1.17 -6.12 7.03
N GLY A 169 0.39 -6.29 5.97
CA GLY A 169 -1.04 -6.62 6.07
C GLY A 169 -1.29 -7.94 6.80
N VAL A 170 -0.50 -8.98 6.50
CA VAL A 170 -0.61 -10.26 7.18
C VAL A 170 -0.21 -10.14 8.66
N ASN A 171 0.84 -9.37 8.98
CA ASN A 171 1.22 -9.12 10.37
C ASN A 171 0.11 -8.38 11.15
N MET A 172 -0.56 -7.42 10.51
CA MET A 172 -1.72 -6.73 11.11
C MET A 172 -2.86 -7.72 11.42
N ILE A 173 -3.20 -8.62 10.49
CA ILE A 173 -4.24 -9.62 10.71
C ILE A 173 -3.85 -10.60 11.83
N ASN A 174 -2.63 -11.13 11.80
CA ASN A 174 -2.14 -12.05 12.84
C ASN A 174 -2.20 -11.40 14.24
N TRP A 175 -1.81 -10.13 14.36
CA TRP A 175 -1.91 -9.41 15.63
C TRP A 175 -3.37 -9.19 16.05
N LEU A 176 -4.25 -8.84 15.11
CA LEU A 176 -5.68 -8.68 15.40
C LEU A 176 -6.38 -9.99 15.79
N THR A 177 -5.85 -11.16 15.41
CA THR A 177 -6.42 -12.47 15.79
C THR A 177 -5.74 -13.10 17.00
N GLY A 178 -4.76 -12.44 17.62
CA GLY A 178 -4.00 -13.00 18.76
C GLY A 178 -2.94 -14.03 18.35
N GLU A 179 -2.65 -14.16 17.07
CA GLU A 179 -1.73 -15.16 16.49
C GLU A 179 -0.32 -14.59 16.29
N GLU A 180 0.21 -13.89 17.30
CA GLU A 180 1.48 -13.17 17.23
C GLU A 180 2.68 -14.08 16.95
N HIS A 181 2.59 -15.35 17.34
CA HIS A 181 3.62 -16.35 17.08
C HIS A 181 3.79 -16.66 15.57
N LEU A 182 2.81 -16.32 14.73
CA LEU A 182 2.89 -16.44 13.27
C LEU A 182 3.58 -15.25 12.61
N ILE A 183 3.74 -14.13 13.34
CA ILE A 183 4.42 -12.93 12.83
C ILE A 183 5.93 -13.21 12.60
N THR A 184 6.53 -14.10 13.39
CA THR A 184 7.95 -14.49 13.27
C THR A 184 8.19 -15.64 12.29
N LEU A 185 7.12 -16.28 11.79
CA LEU A 185 7.18 -17.53 10.99
C LEU A 185 6.45 -17.41 9.66
N GLN A 186 6.49 -16.25 8.98
CA GLN A 186 6.01 -16.18 7.60
C GLN A 186 6.94 -17.01 6.70
N PRO A 187 6.46 -18.10 6.06
CA PRO A 187 7.20 -18.69 4.95
C PRO A 187 7.25 -17.58 3.90
N ARG A 188 8.45 -17.09 3.57
CA ARG A 188 8.61 -16.11 2.49
C ARG A 188 7.84 -16.64 1.29
N ALA A 189 6.80 -15.92 0.86
CA ALA A 189 6.11 -16.24 -0.37
C ALA A 189 7.20 -16.42 -1.45
N ALA A 190 7.10 -17.48 -2.24
CA ALA A 190 8.04 -17.69 -3.34
C ALA A 190 8.12 -16.36 -4.10
N LYS A 191 9.34 -15.84 -4.26
CA LYS A 191 9.59 -14.54 -4.87
C LYS A 191 8.90 -14.55 -6.24
N ASP A 192 7.73 -13.93 -6.33
CA ASP A 192 7.06 -13.78 -7.61
C ASP A 192 8.03 -12.99 -8.47
N SER A 193 8.47 -13.64 -9.54
CA SER A 193 9.48 -13.07 -10.42
C SER A 193 8.78 -11.98 -11.22
N ASN A 194 8.92 -10.73 -10.75
CA ASN A 194 8.45 -9.57 -11.51
C ASN A 194 9.15 -9.57 -12.87
N LEU A 195 8.41 -9.95 -13.91
CA LEU A 195 8.91 -10.01 -15.27
C LEU A 195 8.88 -8.60 -15.86
N VAL A 196 9.94 -7.82 -15.62
CA VAL A 196 10.11 -6.49 -16.21
C VAL A 196 10.65 -6.66 -17.62
N LEU A 197 9.76 -6.73 -18.61
CA LEU A 197 10.13 -6.81 -20.01
C LEU A 197 10.36 -5.42 -20.60
N ASN A 198 11.51 -5.20 -21.21
CA ASN A 198 11.70 -4.01 -22.04
C ASN A 198 10.92 -4.15 -23.37
N LYS A 199 10.73 -3.03 -24.08
CA LYS A 199 9.97 -3.01 -25.35
C LYS A 199 10.49 -4.05 -26.36
N THR A 200 11.81 -4.21 -26.45
CA THR A 200 12.44 -5.17 -27.36
C THR A 200 12.11 -6.62 -26.98
N GLN A 201 12.20 -6.98 -25.70
CA GLN A 201 11.86 -8.32 -25.20
C GLN A 201 10.39 -8.64 -25.45
N LEU A 202 9.50 -7.67 -25.20
CA LEU A 202 8.08 -7.82 -25.48
C LEU A 202 7.82 -8.00 -26.98
N THR A 203 8.48 -7.23 -27.85
CA THR A 203 8.39 -7.40 -29.31
C THR A 203 8.89 -8.77 -29.76
N VAL A 204 10.02 -9.26 -29.24
CA VAL A 204 10.55 -10.59 -29.59
C VAL A 204 9.56 -11.69 -29.20
N ILE A 205 8.99 -11.61 -27.99
CA ILE A 205 7.98 -12.57 -27.54
C ILE A 205 6.73 -12.49 -28.41
N SER A 206 6.21 -11.28 -28.67
CA SER A 206 5.02 -11.09 -29.50
C SER A 206 5.21 -11.60 -30.92
N VAL A 207 6.31 -11.24 -31.60
CA VAL A 207 6.60 -11.71 -32.96
C VAL A 207 6.85 -13.22 -32.98
N GLY A 208 7.57 -13.74 -31.99
CA GLY A 208 7.83 -15.17 -31.86
C GLY A 208 6.55 -16.00 -31.78
N PHE A 209 5.63 -15.62 -30.90
CA PHE A 209 4.39 -16.38 -30.66
C PHE A 209 3.28 -16.09 -31.66
N LEU A 210 3.12 -14.85 -32.14
CA LEU A 210 2.02 -14.48 -33.04
C LEU A 210 2.33 -14.70 -34.51
N ILE A 211 3.61 -14.71 -34.90
CA ILE A 211 4.02 -14.80 -36.31
C ILE A 211 4.89 -16.03 -36.55
N ALA A 212 6.04 -16.11 -35.88
CA ALA A 212 7.03 -17.14 -36.19
C ALA A 212 6.48 -18.55 -35.92
N LEU A 213 5.86 -18.76 -34.75
CA LEU A 213 5.31 -20.06 -34.37
C LEU A 213 4.15 -20.53 -35.27
N PRO A 214 3.12 -19.70 -35.58
CA PRO A 214 2.07 -20.09 -36.53
C PRO A 214 2.59 -20.40 -37.93
N LEU A 215 3.56 -19.62 -38.46
CA LEU A 215 4.16 -19.88 -39.77
C LEU A 215 4.93 -21.20 -39.78
N LEU A 216 5.70 -21.48 -38.72
CA LEU A 216 6.43 -22.73 -38.58
C LEU A 216 5.48 -23.93 -38.56
N LEU A 217 4.40 -23.84 -37.79
CA LEU A 217 3.36 -24.88 -37.75
C LEU A 217 2.65 -25.05 -39.11
N ALA A 218 2.33 -23.96 -39.80
CA ALA A 218 1.73 -24.01 -41.14
C ALA A 218 2.69 -24.64 -42.16
N LEU A 219 3.99 -24.34 -42.07
CA LEU A 219 5.01 -24.90 -42.95
C LEU A 219 5.18 -26.40 -42.70
N VAL A 220 5.29 -26.82 -41.44
CA VAL A 220 5.34 -28.25 -41.06
C VAL A 220 4.07 -28.97 -41.52
N GLY A 221 2.89 -28.40 -41.26
CA GLY A 221 1.62 -28.95 -41.72
C GLY A 221 1.54 -29.07 -43.24
N GLY A 222 1.99 -28.05 -43.97
CA GLY A 222 2.04 -28.05 -45.43
C GLY A 222 3.00 -29.10 -45.99
N VAL A 223 4.19 -29.24 -45.40
CA VAL A 223 5.17 -30.28 -45.79
C VAL A 223 4.59 -31.68 -45.56
N ILE A 224 3.95 -31.92 -44.41
CA ILE A 224 3.30 -33.20 -44.11
C ILE A 224 2.18 -33.49 -45.10
N TRP A 225 1.30 -32.51 -45.37
CA TRP A 225 0.22 -32.65 -46.33
C TRP A 225 0.75 -32.97 -47.74
N TRP A 226 1.81 -32.29 -48.17
CA TRP A 226 2.39 -32.50 -49.50
C TRP A 226 3.09 -33.85 -49.63
N LYS A 227 3.75 -34.32 -48.57
CA LYS A 227 4.38 -35.65 -48.54
C LYS A 227 3.33 -36.77 -48.55
N ARG A 228 2.21 -36.58 -47.84
CA ARG A 228 1.09 -37.54 -47.83
C ARG A 228 0.33 -37.61 -49.15
N ARG A 229 0.36 -36.54 -49.96
CA ARG A 229 -0.28 -36.52 -51.30
C ARG A 229 0.58 -37.15 -52.39
N ARG A 230 1.87 -37.38 -52.14
CA ARG A 230 2.82 -38.05 -53.06
C ARG A 230 3.10 -39.51 -52.70
N ALA A 231 2.58 -39.99 -51.57
CA ALA A 231 2.48 -41.41 -51.23
C ALA A 231 1.12 -41.93 -51.70
#